data_AF-A0A5D0WVG9-F1
#
_entry.id   AF-A0A5D0WVG9-F1
#
_cell.length_a   1.000
_cell.length_b   1.000
_cell.length_c   1.000
_cell.angle_alpha   90.00
_cell.angle_beta   90.00
_cell.angle_gamma   90.00
#
_symmetry.space_group_name_H-M   'P 1'
#
loop_
_entity.id
_entity.type
_entity.pdbx_description
1 polymer ?
#
loop_
_entity_poly.entity_id
_entity_poly.type
_entity_poly.pdbx_seq_one_letter_code
_entity_poly.pdbx_strand_id
1 'polypeptide(L)'
;MKKIYLKLRKIFTPTVIVICGVLMLLSLFAGNLVFYAFGSDDSGYAITPVLIILLLAIIGIVLCLWLRRRIVRNDPVMGRFAAERISLKPGGTVKGQRKFGFMTIRWMIMLISFFALIYGVKWLGQGFGNIELPIFACPINQDQLIDSSCYTLAHLNSLVGMSWSEIGIFLGSLLLSIVVLGRFICGFLCPMGLIQDLTHETRQGLKIEGLSFNEKLYSRLKPIKWTLLLLFLGLSFVGGNFCNICPAITVSPALAGFKVSLFLSGFAMIVVIIGSFFKRRFFCNICPLGYLIGLGHRISLFRIKKDCQACTECGACYEACPMGIKTIYTEREKRDVTTADCIMCGECIDKCPENKALAMSFGGLRFYKASRKTFMSGHKKNEKRLKRLIRKREKNESN
;
A
#
# COMPACT_ATOMS: atom_id res chain seq x y z
N MET A 1 20.18 -19.07 -21.48
CA MET A 1 20.04 -17.89 -20.59
C MET A 1 18.64 -17.67 -20.00
N LYS A 2 17.58 -17.42 -20.78
CA LYS A 2 16.21 -17.17 -20.26
C LYS A 2 15.61 -18.36 -19.46
N LYS A 3 15.88 -19.61 -19.87
CA LYS A 3 15.42 -20.85 -19.20
C LYS A 3 16.10 -21.09 -17.83
N ILE A 4 17.40 -20.81 -17.71
CA ILE A 4 18.16 -20.96 -16.45
C ILE A 4 17.78 -19.85 -15.45
N TYR A 5 17.64 -18.61 -15.93
CA TYR A 5 17.13 -17.48 -15.15
C TYR A 5 15.69 -17.69 -14.62
N LEU A 6 14.81 -18.31 -15.42
CA LEU A 6 13.45 -18.69 -15.01
C LEU A 6 13.42 -19.86 -14.00
N LYS A 7 14.37 -20.80 -14.10
CA LYS A 7 14.47 -21.97 -13.20
C LYS A 7 15.03 -21.55 -11.82
N LEU A 8 16.04 -20.67 -11.80
CA LEU A 8 16.64 -20.13 -10.58
C LEU A 8 15.73 -19.12 -9.86
N ARG A 9 15.02 -18.24 -10.60
CA ARG A 9 13.99 -17.34 -10.02
C ARG A 9 12.79 -18.11 -9.43
N LYS A 10 12.42 -19.26 -10.01
CA LYS A 10 11.35 -20.14 -9.50
C LYS A 10 11.71 -20.78 -8.15
N ILE A 11 12.99 -20.97 -7.86
CA ILE A 11 13.47 -21.54 -6.58
C ILE A 11 13.62 -20.42 -5.56
N PHE A 12 14.22 -19.30 -5.94
CA PHE A 12 14.59 -18.18 -5.04
C PHE A 12 13.41 -17.41 -4.45
N THR A 13 12.29 -17.30 -5.18
CA THR A 13 11.12 -16.55 -4.69
C THR A 13 10.37 -17.30 -3.58
N PRO A 14 10.00 -18.59 -3.74
CA PRO A 14 9.36 -19.34 -2.66
C PRO A 14 10.33 -19.67 -1.52
N THR A 15 11.62 -19.96 -1.75
CA THR A 15 12.55 -20.24 -0.63
C THR A 15 12.86 -19.00 0.21
N VAL A 16 13.03 -17.81 -0.37
CA VAL A 16 13.20 -16.59 0.43
C VAL A 16 11.91 -16.23 1.18
N ILE A 17 10.73 -16.48 0.58
CA ILE A 17 9.43 -16.28 1.26
C ILE A 17 9.21 -17.31 2.38
N VAL A 18 9.56 -18.59 2.17
CA VAL A 18 9.46 -19.66 3.16
C VAL A 18 10.49 -19.47 4.27
N ILE A 19 11.72 -19.07 3.96
CA ILE A 19 12.77 -18.80 4.95
C ILE A 19 12.46 -17.51 5.73
N CYS A 20 11.93 -16.46 5.09
CA CYS A 20 11.38 -15.30 5.82
C CYS A 20 10.16 -15.68 6.66
N GLY A 21 9.33 -16.62 6.20
CA GLY A 21 8.21 -17.18 6.96
C GLY A 21 8.65 -18.01 8.18
N VAL A 22 9.71 -18.81 8.04
CA VAL A 22 10.31 -19.61 9.12
C VAL A 22 11.07 -18.72 10.12
N LEU A 23 11.74 -17.66 9.65
CA LEU A 23 12.34 -16.65 10.52
C LEU A 23 11.29 -15.72 11.18
N MET A 24 10.12 -15.52 10.53
CA MET A 24 8.92 -14.94 11.16
C MET A 24 8.38 -15.85 12.28
N LEU A 25 8.45 -17.17 12.12
CA LEU A 25 8.15 -18.18 13.16
C LEU A 25 9.17 -18.20 14.30
N LEU A 26 10.44 -17.85 14.05
CA LEU A 26 11.43 -17.68 15.11
C LEU A 26 11.27 -16.35 15.86
N SER A 27 10.75 -15.30 15.22
CA SER A 27 10.35 -14.07 15.89
C SER A 27 9.01 -14.20 16.66
N LEU A 28 8.16 -15.16 16.30
CA LEU A 28 7.02 -15.64 17.09
C LEU A 28 7.46 -16.21 18.45
N PHE A 29 8.61 -16.88 18.54
CA PHE A 29 9.18 -17.34 19.83
C PHE A 29 9.72 -16.19 20.69
N ALA A 30 10.30 -15.16 20.07
CA ALA A 30 10.79 -13.98 20.79
C ALA A 30 9.63 -13.07 21.29
N GLY A 31 8.53 -12.98 20.55
CA GLY A 31 7.32 -12.24 20.95
C GLY A 31 6.65 -12.81 22.20
N ASN A 32 6.65 -14.14 22.37
CA ASN A 32 6.15 -14.80 23.58
C ASN A 32 6.99 -14.46 24.83
N LEU A 33 8.29 -14.21 24.69
CA LEU A 33 9.16 -13.81 25.81
C LEU A 33 8.92 -12.36 26.26
N VAL A 34 8.60 -11.45 25.33
CA VAL A 34 8.32 -10.04 25.65
C VAL A 34 6.94 -9.87 26.32
N PHE A 35 5.98 -10.76 26.00
CA PHE A 35 4.63 -10.72 26.55
C PHE A 35 4.57 -11.15 28.03
N TYR A 36 5.49 -12.00 28.49
CA TYR A 36 5.58 -12.41 29.89
C TYR A 36 6.18 -11.33 30.81
N ALA A 37 6.83 -10.30 30.26
CA ALA A 37 7.56 -9.29 31.03
C ALA A 37 6.73 -8.06 31.41
N PHE A 38 5.59 -7.80 30.76
CA PHE A 38 4.79 -6.60 30.99
C PHE A 38 3.35 -6.96 31.34
N GLY A 39 3.18 -7.33 32.61
CA GLY A 39 1.89 -7.39 33.29
C GLY A 39 1.20 -6.04 33.33
N SER A 40 -0.13 -6.11 33.42
CA SER A 40 -1.07 -5.02 33.61
C SER A 40 -0.69 -4.09 34.76
N ASP A 41 -0.41 -2.82 34.44
CA ASP A 41 -1.01 -1.61 35.05
C ASP A 41 -0.11 -0.39 34.76
N ASP A 42 -0.74 0.81 34.63
CA ASP A 42 -0.17 2.17 34.47
C ASP A 42 -0.17 2.86 33.09
N SER A 43 -1.30 3.47 32.71
CA SER A 43 -1.47 4.79 32.02
C SER A 43 -0.46 5.38 30.98
N GLY A 44 0.52 4.64 30.43
CA GLY A 44 1.55 5.12 29.50
C GLY A 44 1.75 4.26 28.25
N TYR A 45 0.84 3.30 27.98
CA TYR A 45 1.15 2.11 27.17
C TYR A 45 0.69 2.10 25.70
N ALA A 46 0.26 3.21 25.10
CA ALA A 46 -0.17 3.18 23.68
C ALA A 46 1.00 3.39 22.68
N ILE A 47 2.03 4.16 23.07
CA ILE A 47 3.19 4.45 22.21
C ILE A 47 4.22 3.30 22.25
N THR A 48 4.40 2.69 23.42
CA THR A 48 5.29 1.55 23.68
C THR A 48 5.11 0.39 22.70
N PRO A 49 3.88 -0.09 22.41
CA PRO A 49 3.69 -1.19 21.48
C PRO A 49 3.96 -0.81 20.01
N VAL A 50 3.70 0.44 19.62
CA VAL A 50 4.06 0.93 18.28
C VAL A 50 5.59 0.95 18.11
N LEU A 51 6.32 1.42 19.12
CA LEU A 51 7.79 1.42 19.10
C LEU A 51 8.35 -0.01 19.04
N ILE A 52 7.78 -0.95 19.80
CA ILE A 52 8.17 -2.37 19.74
C ILE A 52 7.93 -2.95 18.33
N ILE A 53 6.76 -2.69 17.73
CA ILE A 53 6.45 -3.12 16.36
C ILE A 53 7.45 -2.55 15.36
N LEU A 54 7.80 -1.27 15.48
CA LEU A 54 8.78 -0.62 14.61
C LEU A 54 10.18 -1.22 14.80
N LEU A 55 10.61 -1.48 16.03
CA LEU A 55 11.90 -2.12 16.33
C LEU A 55 11.98 -3.53 15.74
N LEU A 56 10.95 -4.36 15.95
CA LEU A 56 10.88 -5.71 15.38
C LEU A 56 10.85 -5.68 13.85
N ALA A 57 10.12 -4.73 13.26
CA ALA A 57 10.12 -4.54 11.81
C ALA A 57 11.51 -4.12 11.28
N ILE A 58 12.23 -3.23 11.98
CA ILE A 58 13.60 -2.84 11.63
C ILE A 58 14.54 -4.04 11.68
N ILE A 59 14.49 -4.83 12.76
CA ILE A 59 15.29 -6.06 12.92
C ILE A 59 15.00 -7.02 11.76
N GLY A 60 13.72 -7.25 11.45
CA GLY A 60 13.30 -8.09 10.33
C GLY A 60 13.82 -7.60 8.98
N ILE A 61 13.78 -6.29 8.72
CA ILE A 61 14.32 -5.68 7.50
C ILE A 61 15.85 -5.88 7.42
N VAL A 62 16.58 -5.60 8.50
CA VAL A 62 18.04 -5.76 8.56
C VAL A 62 18.43 -7.21 8.32
N LEU A 63 17.74 -8.16 8.95
CA LEU A 63 17.97 -9.58 8.76
C LEU A 63 17.73 -10.02 7.32
N CYS A 64 16.63 -9.57 6.70
CA CYS A 64 16.35 -9.86 5.29
C CYS A 64 17.44 -9.27 4.36
N LEU A 65 17.94 -8.07 4.66
CA LEU A 65 19.04 -7.47 3.90
C LEU A 65 20.35 -8.22 4.10
N TRP A 66 20.64 -8.68 5.31
CA TRP A 66 21.81 -9.49 5.62
C TRP A 66 21.78 -10.83 4.90
N LEU A 67 20.64 -11.54 4.95
CA LEU A 67 20.43 -12.79 4.21
C LEU A 67 20.59 -12.57 2.70
N ARG A 68 19.99 -11.50 2.16
CA ARG A 68 20.15 -11.16 0.74
C ARG A 68 21.61 -10.95 0.37
N ARG A 69 22.39 -10.24 1.21
CA ARG A 69 23.83 -10.05 0.99
C ARG A 69 24.60 -11.37 1.07
N ARG A 70 24.27 -12.24 2.04
CA ARG A 70 24.92 -13.53 2.24
C ARG A 70 24.70 -14.46 1.03
N ILE A 71 23.48 -14.53 0.51
CA ILE A 71 23.18 -15.38 -0.65
C ILE A 71 23.86 -14.83 -1.91
N VAL A 72 23.87 -13.51 -2.12
CA VAL A 72 24.57 -12.90 -3.28
C VAL A 72 26.09 -13.12 -3.20
N ARG A 73 26.68 -13.11 -2.01
CA ARG A 73 28.12 -13.34 -1.81
C ARG A 73 28.53 -14.79 -2.08
N ASN A 74 27.67 -15.75 -1.73
CA ASN A 74 27.95 -17.18 -1.90
C ASN A 74 27.70 -17.69 -3.32
N ASP A 75 27.14 -16.87 -4.21
CA ASP A 75 26.78 -17.26 -5.56
C ASP A 75 27.55 -16.36 -6.58
N PRO A 76 28.69 -16.82 -7.13
CA PRO A 76 29.61 -15.99 -7.93
C PRO A 76 28.98 -15.45 -9.21
N VAL A 77 27.90 -16.07 -9.68
CA VAL A 77 27.08 -15.59 -10.79
C VAL A 77 26.25 -14.37 -10.37
N MET A 78 25.67 -14.38 -9.17
CA MET A 78 24.87 -13.26 -8.65
C MET A 78 25.72 -12.05 -8.25
N GLY A 79 26.95 -12.27 -7.77
CA GLY A 79 27.91 -11.20 -7.46
C GLY A 79 28.21 -10.32 -8.68
N ARG A 80 28.39 -10.93 -9.86
CA ARG A 80 28.58 -10.21 -11.14
C ARG A 80 27.33 -9.44 -11.56
N PHE A 81 26.14 -10.05 -11.50
CA PHE A 81 24.88 -9.35 -11.84
C PHE A 81 24.48 -8.24 -10.85
N ALA A 82 24.89 -8.34 -9.59
CA ALA A 82 24.69 -7.29 -8.60
C ALA A 82 25.61 -6.10 -8.86
N ALA A 83 26.89 -6.36 -9.16
CA ALA A 83 27.86 -5.34 -9.58
C ALA A 83 27.44 -4.65 -10.89
N GLU A 84 26.94 -5.42 -11.86
CA GLU A 84 26.50 -4.92 -13.17
C GLU A 84 25.20 -4.11 -13.12
N ARG A 85 24.29 -4.42 -12.18
CA ARG A 85 23.11 -3.58 -11.90
C ARG A 85 23.43 -2.28 -11.16
N ILE A 86 24.52 -2.25 -10.40
CA ILE A 86 25.03 -1.04 -9.75
C ILE A 86 25.68 -0.12 -10.82
N SER A 87 26.33 -0.69 -11.84
CA SER A 87 27.01 0.07 -12.91
C SER A 87 26.12 0.53 -14.08
N LEU A 88 25.02 -0.18 -14.40
CA LEU A 88 24.10 0.17 -15.51
C LEU A 88 23.04 1.25 -15.18
N LYS A 89 23.22 2.06 -14.13
CA LYS A 89 22.32 3.20 -13.83
C LYS A 89 23.04 4.54 -13.91
N PRO A 90 23.05 5.22 -15.08
CA PRO A 90 23.19 6.67 -15.12
C PRO A 90 21.84 7.25 -14.67
N GLY A 91 21.64 7.33 -13.36
CA GLY A 91 20.38 7.81 -12.81
C GLY A 91 20.13 7.24 -11.43
N GLY A 92 20.98 7.58 -10.47
CA GLY A 92 20.55 7.58 -9.08
C GLY A 92 19.20 8.30 -9.04
N THR A 93 18.19 7.66 -8.45
CA THR A 93 16.90 8.29 -8.17
C THR A 93 17.16 9.41 -7.18
N VAL A 94 17.63 10.56 -7.68
CA VAL A 94 17.66 11.82 -6.96
C VAL A 94 16.20 12.05 -6.60
N LYS A 95 15.87 12.01 -5.29
CA LYS A 95 14.56 12.36 -4.75
C LYS A 95 14.05 13.58 -5.50
N GLY A 96 13.17 13.37 -6.48
CA GLY A 96 12.62 14.46 -7.28
C GLY A 96 11.85 15.33 -6.32
N GLN A 97 12.22 16.61 -6.21
CA GLN A 97 11.43 17.54 -5.41
C GLN A 97 9.98 17.47 -5.90
N ARG A 98 9.06 17.11 -4.99
CA ARG A 98 7.61 17.06 -5.27
C ARG A 98 7.22 18.42 -5.84
N LYS A 99 6.79 18.46 -7.09
CA LYS A 99 6.13 19.66 -7.62
C LYS A 99 4.77 19.78 -6.94
N PHE A 100 4.30 21.00 -6.66
CA PHE A 100 2.86 21.20 -6.51
C PHE A 100 2.18 20.69 -7.78
N GLY A 101 1.36 19.67 -7.63
CA GLY A 101 0.79 18.87 -8.72
C GLY A 101 -0.05 17.75 -8.13
N PHE A 102 -0.66 16.92 -8.99
CA PHE A 102 -1.61 15.89 -8.58
C PHE A 102 -1.07 14.95 -7.50
N MET A 103 0.20 14.53 -7.60
CA MET A 103 0.84 13.68 -6.59
C MET A 103 0.97 14.36 -5.23
N THR A 104 1.24 15.66 -5.20
CA THR A 104 1.36 16.41 -3.94
C THR A 104 -0.02 16.56 -3.30
N ILE A 105 -1.06 16.83 -4.11
CA ILE A 105 -2.45 16.84 -3.62
C ILE A 105 -2.82 15.48 -3.02
N ARG A 106 -2.48 14.37 -3.71
CA ARG A 106 -2.69 13.01 -3.17
C ARG A 106 -2.02 12.84 -1.81
N TRP A 107 -0.75 13.21 -1.67
CA TRP A 107 -0.01 13.11 -0.40
C TRP A 107 -0.62 14.00 0.70
N MET A 108 -1.05 15.22 0.38
CA MET A 108 -1.71 16.10 1.34
C MET A 108 -3.04 15.52 1.81
N ILE A 109 -3.89 15.04 0.89
CA ILE A 109 -5.17 14.40 1.24
C ILE A 109 -4.91 13.17 2.12
N MET A 110 -3.91 12.34 1.79
CA MET A 110 -3.57 11.18 2.61
C MET A 110 -3.09 11.56 4.01
N LEU A 111 -2.26 12.59 4.15
CA LEU A 111 -1.79 13.07 5.45
C LEU A 111 -2.93 13.65 6.27
N ILE A 112 -3.73 14.54 5.67
CA ILE A 112 -4.90 15.14 6.32
C ILE A 112 -5.90 14.06 6.74
N SER A 113 -6.21 13.12 5.85
CA SER A 113 -7.11 11.99 6.14
C SER A 113 -6.55 11.08 7.22
N PHE A 114 -5.23 10.86 7.29
CA PHE A 114 -4.62 10.08 8.36
C PHE A 114 -4.83 10.75 9.72
N PHE A 115 -4.55 12.05 9.83
CA PHE A 115 -4.77 12.77 11.09
C PHE A 115 -6.26 12.91 11.41
N ALA A 116 -7.12 13.17 10.43
CA ALA A 116 -8.57 13.28 10.62
C ALA A 116 -9.19 11.94 11.05
N LEU A 117 -8.82 10.82 10.42
CA LEU A 117 -9.38 9.51 10.78
C LEU A 117 -8.79 8.91 12.06
N ILE A 118 -7.68 9.43 12.58
CA ILE A 118 -7.06 8.94 13.82
C ILE A 118 -7.37 9.87 15.00
N TYR A 119 -7.23 11.18 14.82
CA TYR A 119 -7.38 12.19 15.87
C TYR A 119 -8.62 13.07 15.73
N GLY A 120 -9.39 12.93 14.65
CA GLY A 120 -10.47 13.86 14.30
C GLY A 120 -11.53 14.00 15.38
N VAL A 121 -11.90 12.93 16.08
CA VAL A 121 -12.93 13.04 17.12
C VAL A 121 -12.43 13.73 18.39
N LYS A 122 -11.13 13.57 18.72
CA LYS A 122 -10.49 14.29 19.82
C LYS A 122 -10.41 15.81 19.57
N TRP A 123 -10.34 16.22 18.31
CA TRP A 123 -10.19 17.62 17.90
C TRP A 123 -11.51 18.32 17.53
N LEU A 124 -12.47 17.61 16.94
CA LEU A 124 -13.71 18.19 16.40
C LEU A 124 -14.94 18.00 17.30
N GLY A 125 -14.79 17.32 18.44
CA GLY A 125 -15.87 17.09 19.41
C GLY A 125 -16.97 16.15 18.91
N GLN A 126 -17.99 15.93 19.75
CA GLN A 126 -19.10 15.00 19.49
C GLN A 126 -20.05 15.43 18.35
N GLY A 127 -19.92 16.64 17.80
CA GLY A 127 -20.82 17.18 16.76
C GLY A 127 -20.81 16.41 15.44
N PHE A 128 -19.79 15.60 15.17
CA PHE A 128 -19.69 14.71 14.02
C PHE A 128 -20.18 13.28 14.30
N GLY A 129 -20.65 12.97 15.51
CA GLY A 129 -21.01 11.62 15.95
C GLY A 129 -22.24 11.02 15.25
N ASN A 130 -23.10 11.84 14.65
CA ASN A 130 -24.32 11.37 13.97
C ASN A 130 -24.14 11.21 12.45
N ILE A 131 -22.94 11.45 11.92
CA ILE A 131 -22.67 11.33 10.48
C ILE A 131 -22.03 9.97 10.24
N GLU A 132 -22.85 9.00 9.82
CA GLU A 132 -22.38 7.71 9.30
C GLU A 132 -21.52 7.96 8.05
N LEU A 133 -20.21 8.06 8.23
CA LEU A 133 -19.31 8.14 7.09
C LEU A 133 -19.27 6.76 6.43
N PRO A 134 -19.50 6.68 5.10
CA PRO A 134 -19.49 5.41 4.38
C PRO A 134 -18.05 4.87 4.13
N ILE A 135 -17.13 5.19 5.04
CA ILE A 135 -15.67 5.08 4.91
C ILE A 135 -15.15 4.19 6.05
N PHE A 136 -13.97 3.59 5.87
CA PHE A 136 -13.23 2.77 6.84
C PHE A 136 -12.82 3.51 8.14
N ALA A 137 -13.74 4.06 8.91
CA ALA A 137 -13.49 4.45 10.30
C ALA A 137 -13.40 3.18 11.18
N CYS A 138 -12.57 3.14 12.21
CA CYS A 138 -12.45 1.97 13.07
C CYS A 138 -13.13 2.28 14.41
N PRO A 139 -14.30 1.70 14.72
CA PRO A 139 -15.06 2.07 15.92
C PRO A 139 -14.43 1.56 17.24
N ILE A 140 -13.30 0.84 17.19
CA ILE A 140 -12.56 0.41 18.40
C ILE A 140 -11.69 1.54 18.98
N ASN A 141 -11.60 2.68 18.29
CA ASN A 141 -11.33 3.92 18.99
C ASN A 141 -12.56 4.24 19.83
N GLN A 142 -12.51 4.09 21.16
CA GLN A 142 -13.68 4.34 22.03
C GLN A 142 -14.15 5.81 21.95
N ASP A 143 -13.31 6.71 21.41
CA ASP A 143 -13.67 8.09 21.09
C ASP A 143 -14.35 8.25 19.71
N GLN A 144 -14.40 7.22 18.84
CA GLN A 144 -15.01 7.29 17.51
C GLN A 144 -16.44 6.76 17.51
N LEU A 145 -17.39 7.67 17.65
CA LEU A 145 -18.84 7.45 17.59
C LEU A 145 -19.38 7.12 16.18
N ILE A 146 -18.50 6.92 15.18
CA ILE A 146 -18.92 6.67 13.79
C ILE A 146 -18.92 5.16 13.55
N ASP A 147 -20.11 4.55 13.58
CA ASP A 147 -20.29 3.21 13.06
C ASP A 147 -19.95 3.19 11.57
N SER A 148 -18.96 2.37 11.21
CA SER A 148 -18.43 2.34 9.87
C SER A 148 -18.85 1.08 9.14
N SER A 149 -19.04 1.19 7.82
CA SER A 149 -19.38 0.04 6.99
C SER A 149 -18.33 -1.09 7.10
N CYS A 150 -17.08 -0.74 7.45
CA CYS A 150 -16.00 -1.70 7.69
C CYS A 150 -16.26 -2.61 8.89
N TYR A 151 -16.82 -2.08 9.97
CA TYR A 151 -17.05 -2.82 11.20
C TYR A 151 -18.20 -3.80 11.05
N THR A 152 -19.30 -3.35 10.45
CA THR A 152 -20.45 -4.21 10.10
C THR A 152 -20.03 -5.32 9.12
N LEU A 153 -19.15 -5.00 8.15
CA LEU A 153 -18.55 -6.01 7.26
C LEU A 153 -17.68 -7.03 8.00
N ALA A 154 -17.05 -6.65 9.11
CA ALA A 154 -16.23 -7.56 9.92
C ALA A 154 -17.07 -8.41 10.89
N HIS A 155 -18.28 -7.95 11.24
CA HIS A 155 -19.22 -8.61 12.15
C HIS A 155 -20.54 -8.89 11.44
N LEU A 156 -20.50 -9.60 10.30
CA LEU A 156 -21.70 -9.91 9.53
C LEU A 156 -22.79 -10.61 10.35
N ASN A 157 -22.43 -11.36 11.39
CA ASN A 157 -23.40 -11.95 12.33
C ASN A 157 -24.29 -10.90 13.03
N SER A 158 -23.82 -9.66 13.23
CA SER A 158 -24.64 -8.62 13.86
C SER A 158 -25.84 -8.21 12.99
N LEU A 159 -25.76 -8.39 11.66
CA LEU A 159 -26.87 -8.11 10.74
C LEU A 159 -28.09 -9.00 11.00
N VAL A 160 -27.91 -10.19 11.59
CA VAL A 160 -29.02 -11.12 11.92
C VAL A 160 -29.93 -10.54 12.99
N GLY A 161 -29.42 -9.64 13.84
CA GLY A 161 -30.19 -8.98 14.89
C GLY A 161 -30.69 -7.58 14.54
N MET A 162 -30.41 -7.06 13.34
CA MET A 162 -30.75 -5.68 12.94
C MET A 162 -32.14 -5.60 12.29
N SER A 163 -32.78 -4.44 12.39
CA SER A 163 -34.03 -4.15 11.68
C SER A 163 -33.80 -4.01 10.17
N TRP A 164 -34.83 -4.31 9.37
CA TRP A 164 -34.77 -4.19 7.90
C TRP A 164 -34.40 -2.77 7.42
N SER A 165 -34.80 -1.73 8.17
CA SER A 165 -34.43 -0.33 7.89
C SER A 165 -32.94 -0.08 8.04
N GLU A 166 -32.32 -0.58 9.12
CA GLU A 166 -30.89 -0.38 9.36
C GLU A 166 -30.04 -1.15 8.34
N ILE A 167 -30.47 -2.37 7.98
CA ILE A 167 -29.83 -3.15 6.91
C ILE A 167 -29.92 -2.38 5.58
N GLY A 168 -31.06 -1.77 5.28
CA GLY A 168 -31.27 -0.95 4.09
C GLY A 168 -30.33 0.27 4.05
N ILE A 169 -30.19 0.99 5.16
CA ILE A 169 -29.29 2.15 5.29
C ILE A 169 -27.83 1.71 5.13
N PHE A 170 -27.42 0.63 5.79
CA PHE A 170 -26.08 0.07 5.68
C PHE A 170 -25.73 -0.35 4.23
N LEU A 171 -26.61 -1.12 3.57
CA LEU A 171 -26.39 -1.55 2.20
C LEU A 171 -26.41 -0.37 1.22
N GLY A 172 -27.32 0.59 1.43
CA GLY A 172 -27.40 1.80 0.64
C GLY A 172 -26.15 2.66 0.75
N SER A 173 -25.66 2.90 1.97
CA SER A 173 -24.45 3.68 2.23
C SER A 173 -23.19 2.97 1.70
N LEU A 174 -23.09 1.64 1.85
CA LEU A 174 -22.02 0.83 1.28
C LEU A 174 -22.00 0.91 -0.25
N LEU A 175 -23.15 0.75 -0.89
CA LEU A 175 -23.26 0.79 -2.35
C LEU A 175 -22.94 2.18 -2.89
N LEU A 176 -23.45 3.23 -2.24
CA LEU A 176 -23.14 4.62 -2.55
C LEU A 176 -21.63 4.89 -2.46
N SER A 177 -20.95 4.36 -1.43
CA SER A 177 -19.50 4.51 -1.26
C SER A 177 -18.71 3.83 -2.39
N ILE A 178 -19.14 2.64 -2.81
CA ILE A 178 -18.50 1.89 -3.89
C ILE A 178 -18.68 2.61 -5.23
N VAL A 179 -19.87 3.18 -5.49
CA VAL A 179 -20.16 3.91 -6.72
C VAL A 179 -19.42 5.24 -6.76
N VAL A 180 -19.47 6.04 -5.69
CA VAL A 180 -18.91 7.40 -5.67
C VAL A 180 -17.39 7.37 -5.51
N LEU A 181 -16.89 6.62 -4.54
CA LEU A 181 -15.46 6.60 -4.17
C LEU A 181 -14.76 5.35 -4.70
N GLY A 182 -15.37 4.17 -4.56
CA GLY A 182 -14.76 2.90 -4.95
C GLY A 182 -13.36 2.72 -4.35
N ARG A 183 -12.41 2.21 -5.15
CA ARG A 183 -11.01 2.02 -4.71
C ARG A 183 -10.17 3.30 -4.62
N PHE A 184 -10.74 4.47 -4.90
CA PHE A 184 -10.09 5.76 -4.66
C PHE A 184 -9.72 5.93 -3.18
N ILE A 185 -10.54 5.40 -2.27
CA ILE A 185 -10.31 5.43 -0.81
C ILE A 185 -8.95 4.82 -0.46
N CYS A 186 -8.60 3.67 -1.06
CA CYS A 186 -7.31 3.03 -0.81
C CYS A 186 -6.12 3.91 -1.26
N GLY A 187 -6.29 4.71 -2.31
CA GLY A 187 -5.26 5.58 -2.86
C GLY A 187 -5.08 6.92 -2.13
N PHE A 188 -6.16 7.46 -1.53
CA PHE A 188 -6.21 8.84 -1.03
C PHE A 188 -6.58 8.98 0.45
N LEU A 189 -7.39 8.09 1.02
CA LEU A 189 -7.94 8.26 2.38
C LEU A 189 -7.42 7.21 3.38
N CYS A 190 -7.00 6.04 2.89
CA CYS A 190 -6.63 4.93 3.76
C CYS A 190 -5.35 5.20 4.57
N PRO A 191 -5.39 5.18 5.93
CA PRO A 191 -4.22 5.41 6.77
C PRO A 191 -3.14 4.33 6.59
N MET A 192 -3.56 3.07 6.42
CA MET A 192 -2.66 1.97 6.05
C MET A 192 -1.98 2.19 4.70
N GLY A 193 -2.63 2.92 3.78
CA GLY A 193 -2.04 3.29 2.52
C GLY A 193 -0.87 4.26 2.69
N LEU A 194 -1.00 5.22 3.60
CA LEU A 194 0.03 6.21 3.93
C LEU A 194 1.26 5.54 4.52
N ILE A 195 1.08 4.66 5.51
CA ILE A 195 2.19 3.93 6.15
C ILE A 195 3.00 3.15 5.09
N GLN A 196 2.31 2.44 4.19
CA GLN A 196 2.98 1.67 3.14
C GLN A 196 3.70 2.54 2.12
N ASP A 197 3.15 3.71 1.76
CA ASP A 197 3.81 4.66 0.87
C ASP A 197 5.03 5.31 1.58
N LEU A 198 4.93 5.62 2.88
CA LEU A 198 6.05 6.11 3.69
C LEU A 198 7.19 5.08 3.79
N THR A 199 6.87 3.80 4.09
CA THR A 199 7.87 2.72 4.12
C THR A 199 8.59 2.61 2.77
N HIS A 200 7.86 2.78 1.67
CA HIS A 200 8.42 2.75 0.33
C HIS A 200 9.35 3.94 0.06
N GLU A 201 8.97 5.16 0.45
CA GLU A 201 9.80 6.36 0.35
C GLU A 201 11.08 6.24 1.21
N THR A 202 10.97 5.67 2.41
CA THR A 202 12.12 5.35 3.28
C THR A 202 13.06 4.37 2.59
N ARG A 203 12.55 3.29 2.00
CA ARG A 203 13.37 2.35 1.21
C ARG A 203 14.08 3.05 0.05
N GLN A 204 13.38 3.89 -0.70
CA GLN A 204 13.98 4.65 -1.80
C GLN A 204 15.08 5.59 -1.29
N GLY A 205 14.87 6.24 -0.14
CA GLY A 205 15.88 7.06 0.53
C GLY A 205 17.14 6.28 0.91
N LEU A 206 16.97 5.04 1.36
CA LEU A 206 18.08 4.10 1.67
C LEU A 206 18.72 3.47 0.42
N LYS A 207 18.26 3.82 -0.80
CA LYS A 207 18.75 3.30 -2.09
C LYS A 207 18.71 1.77 -2.21
N ILE A 208 17.78 1.12 -1.49
CA ILE A 208 17.63 -0.34 -1.53
C ILE A 208 16.72 -0.73 -2.69
N GLU A 209 17.16 -1.66 -3.54
CA GLU A 209 16.34 -2.18 -4.63
C GLU A 209 15.18 -3.04 -4.09
N GLY A 210 13.97 -2.72 -4.53
CA GLY A 210 12.75 -3.46 -4.20
C GLY A 210 12.61 -4.74 -5.02
N LEU A 211 11.67 -5.59 -4.63
CA LEU A 211 11.34 -6.81 -5.37
C LEU A 211 10.35 -6.47 -6.49
N SER A 212 10.74 -6.68 -7.74
CA SER A 212 9.81 -6.69 -8.86
C SER A 212 9.15 -8.07 -8.94
N PHE A 213 7.86 -8.13 -8.60
CA PHE A 213 7.11 -9.38 -8.74
C PHE A 213 6.88 -9.69 -10.21
N ASN A 214 7.18 -10.95 -10.56
CA ASN A 214 6.97 -11.46 -11.90
C ASN A 214 5.47 -11.70 -12.16
N GLU A 215 5.05 -11.68 -13.41
CA GLU A 215 3.65 -11.86 -13.80
C GLU A 215 3.09 -13.21 -13.38
N LYS A 216 3.91 -14.27 -13.45
CA LYS A 216 3.52 -15.60 -12.98
C LYS A 216 3.18 -15.60 -11.49
N LEU A 217 3.88 -14.80 -10.70
CA LEU A 217 3.62 -14.68 -9.27
C LEU A 217 2.36 -13.87 -9.01
N TYR A 218 2.13 -12.76 -9.73
CA TYR A 218 0.86 -12.04 -9.66
C TYR A 218 -0.34 -12.92 -10.02
N SER A 219 -0.22 -13.74 -11.08
CA SER A 219 -1.28 -14.67 -11.47
C SER A 219 -1.51 -15.78 -10.43
N ARG A 220 -0.45 -16.27 -9.77
CA ARG A 220 -0.53 -17.24 -8.66
C ARG A 220 -1.10 -16.63 -7.37
N LEU A 221 -0.92 -15.33 -7.17
CA LEU A 221 -1.46 -14.60 -6.02
C LEU A 221 -2.93 -14.22 -6.18
N LYS A 222 -3.48 -14.24 -7.41
CA LYS A 222 -4.92 -14.00 -7.66
C LYS A 222 -5.85 -14.93 -6.87
N PRO A 223 -5.69 -16.28 -6.90
CA PRO A 223 -6.57 -17.17 -6.14
C PRO A 223 -6.46 -16.94 -4.63
N ILE A 224 -5.27 -16.61 -4.12
CA ILE A 224 -5.08 -16.29 -2.69
C ILE A 224 -5.97 -15.12 -2.26
N LYS A 225 -6.22 -14.12 -3.13
CA LYS A 225 -7.14 -13.02 -2.82
C LYS A 225 -8.57 -13.51 -2.63
N TRP A 226 -9.03 -14.42 -3.49
CA TRP A 226 -10.36 -15.04 -3.39
C TRP A 226 -10.47 -15.90 -2.14
N THR A 227 -9.45 -16.72 -1.85
CA THR A 227 -9.41 -17.53 -0.63
C THR A 227 -9.45 -16.66 0.62
N LEU A 228 -8.68 -15.57 0.68
CA LEU A 228 -8.72 -14.63 1.81
C LEU A 228 -10.04 -13.89 1.92
N LEU A 229 -10.69 -13.55 0.80
CA LEU A 229 -12.01 -12.92 0.80
C LEU A 229 -13.09 -13.89 1.31
N LEU A 230 -13.08 -15.14 0.85
CA LEU A 230 -14.02 -16.18 1.31
C LEU A 230 -13.79 -16.50 2.79
N LEU A 231 -12.53 -16.59 3.22
CA LEU A 231 -12.18 -16.77 4.63
C LEU A 231 -12.65 -15.59 5.48
N PHE A 232 -12.48 -14.35 4.99
CA PHE A 232 -12.97 -13.14 5.65
C PHE A 232 -14.50 -13.17 5.83
N LEU A 233 -15.24 -13.39 4.74
CA LEU A 233 -16.70 -13.45 4.78
C LEU A 233 -17.22 -14.63 5.63
N GLY A 234 -16.58 -15.79 5.54
CA GLY A 234 -16.93 -16.99 6.30
C GLY A 234 -16.69 -16.81 7.80
N LEU A 235 -15.52 -16.29 8.20
CA LEU A 235 -15.23 -16.00 9.61
C LEU A 235 -16.21 -14.96 10.16
N SER A 236 -16.50 -13.90 9.41
CA SER A 236 -17.44 -12.87 9.84
C SER A 236 -18.88 -13.37 9.98
N PHE A 237 -19.28 -14.40 9.23
CA PHE A 237 -20.60 -15.03 9.35
C PHE A 237 -20.70 -15.97 10.55
N VAL A 238 -19.63 -16.73 10.85
CA VAL A 238 -19.57 -17.67 12.00
C VAL A 238 -19.38 -16.95 13.35
N GLY A 239 -19.29 -15.61 13.35
CA GLY A 239 -19.09 -14.80 14.56
C GLY A 239 -17.62 -14.55 14.92
N GLY A 240 -16.70 -14.80 13.99
CA GLY A 240 -15.29 -14.46 14.14
C GLY A 240 -15.01 -12.97 13.90
N ASN A 241 -14.28 -12.33 14.82
CA ASN A 241 -13.93 -10.91 14.72
C ASN A 241 -12.69 -10.71 13.84
N PHE A 242 -12.87 -10.40 12.55
CA PHE A 242 -11.74 -10.06 11.66
C PHE A 242 -10.93 -8.86 12.17
N CYS A 243 -11.54 -8.00 12.97
CA CYS A 243 -10.88 -6.90 13.67
C CYS A 243 -9.65 -7.36 14.47
N ASN A 244 -9.63 -8.58 15.01
CA ASN A 244 -8.48 -9.14 15.75
C ASN A 244 -7.27 -9.45 14.86
N ILE A 245 -7.48 -9.69 13.56
CA ILE A 245 -6.42 -9.97 12.57
C ILE A 245 -6.04 -8.69 11.80
N CYS A 246 -6.92 -7.69 11.81
CA CYS A 246 -6.76 -6.50 11.00
C CYS A 246 -5.53 -5.69 11.41
N PRO A 247 -4.54 -5.47 10.52
CA PRO A 247 -3.37 -4.66 10.86
C PRO A 247 -3.74 -3.20 11.19
N ALA A 248 -4.83 -2.68 10.63
CA ALA A 248 -5.24 -1.29 10.84
C ALA A 248 -5.67 -0.99 12.30
N ILE A 249 -6.11 -2.01 13.06
CA ILE A 249 -6.49 -1.87 14.48
C ILE A 249 -5.29 -1.65 15.40
N THR A 250 -4.08 -1.96 14.94
CA THR A 250 -2.89 -1.79 15.77
C THR A 250 -2.35 -0.38 15.67
N VAL A 251 -2.55 0.29 14.52
CA VAL A 251 -1.99 1.62 14.30
C VAL A 251 -2.98 2.71 14.68
N SER A 252 -4.25 2.56 14.31
CA SER A 252 -5.23 3.65 14.50
C SER A 252 -5.52 3.94 15.98
N PRO A 253 -5.81 2.93 16.83
CA PRO A 253 -6.04 3.12 18.26
C PRO A 253 -4.79 3.26 19.11
N ALA A 254 -3.67 2.64 18.74
CA ALA A 254 -2.41 2.84 19.46
C ALA A 254 -1.87 4.28 19.30
N LEU A 255 -2.10 4.90 18.14
CA LEU A 255 -1.79 6.32 17.94
C LEU A 255 -2.81 7.26 18.59
N ALA A 256 -4.04 6.78 18.83
CA ALA A 256 -5.09 7.53 19.51
C ALA A 256 -5.03 7.42 21.06
N GLY A 257 -4.30 6.45 21.61
CA GLY A 257 -4.07 6.32 23.05
C GLY A 257 -4.75 5.11 23.73
N PHE A 258 -5.36 4.20 22.97
CA PHE A 258 -6.16 3.09 23.52
C PHE A 258 -5.36 1.81 23.78
N LYS A 259 -5.81 1.02 24.76
CA LYS A 259 -5.31 -0.34 25.02
C LYS A 259 -5.70 -1.25 23.87
N VAL A 260 -4.71 -1.77 23.14
CA VAL A 260 -4.92 -2.69 22.03
C VAL A 260 -4.32 -4.05 22.32
N SER A 261 -5.08 -5.11 22.00
CA SER A 261 -4.56 -6.47 21.90
C SER A 261 -3.56 -6.52 20.73
N LEU A 262 -2.30 -6.84 21.03
CA LEU A 262 -1.20 -6.85 20.05
C LEU A 262 -0.96 -8.21 19.42
N PHE A 263 -1.67 -9.25 19.86
CA PHE A 263 -1.28 -10.62 19.56
C PHE A 263 -1.30 -10.90 18.06
N LEU A 264 -2.48 -10.97 17.46
CA LEU A 264 -2.61 -11.35 16.06
C LEU A 264 -2.53 -10.13 15.11
N SER A 265 -3.06 -8.99 15.54
CA SER A 265 -3.05 -7.72 14.79
C SER A 265 -1.68 -7.06 14.76
N GLY A 266 -0.91 -7.10 15.85
CA GLY A 266 0.46 -6.59 15.92
C GLY A 266 1.41 -7.40 15.04
N PHE A 267 1.28 -8.73 15.08
CA PHE A 267 1.97 -9.61 14.14
C PHE A 267 1.64 -9.27 12.68
N ALA A 268 0.35 -9.12 12.34
CA ALA A 268 -0.08 -8.74 11.00
C ALA A 268 0.56 -7.40 10.56
N MET A 269 0.67 -6.42 11.47
CA MET A 269 1.33 -5.14 11.17
C MET A 269 2.82 -5.27 10.85
N ILE A 270 3.56 -6.05 11.63
CA ILE A 270 4.99 -6.30 11.38
C ILE A 270 5.17 -6.89 9.97
N VAL A 271 4.37 -7.91 9.62
CA VAL A 271 4.36 -8.53 8.30
C VAL A 271 4.07 -7.50 7.20
N VAL A 272 3.10 -6.62 7.43
CA VAL A 272 2.76 -5.55 6.48
C VAL A 272 3.92 -4.57 6.29
N ILE A 273 4.58 -4.13 7.36
CA ILE A 273 5.70 -3.17 7.25
C ILE A 273 6.87 -3.80 6.50
N ILE A 274 7.27 -5.03 6.88
CA ILE A 274 8.35 -5.77 6.20
C ILE A 274 7.98 -6.00 4.73
N GLY A 275 6.78 -6.50 4.46
CA GLY A 275 6.29 -6.71 3.09
C GLY A 275 6.25 -5.43 2.27
N SER A 276 5.85 -4.32 2.88
CA SER A 276 5.74 -3.00 2.23
C SER A 276 7.09 -2.36 1.94
N PHE A 277 8.11 -2.72 2.72
CA PHE A 277 9.49 -2.39 2.41
C PHE A 277 9.89 -3.01 1.08
N PHE A 278 9.71 -4.34 0.91
CA PHE A 278 10.13 -5.02 -0.31
C PHE A 278 9.23 -4.78 -1.52
N LYS A 279 7.91 -4.69 -1.32
CA LYS A 279 6.93 -4.43 -2.37
C LYS A 279 6.03 -3.28 -1.98
N ARG A 280 5.95 -2.26 -2.84
CA ARG A 280 5.03 -1.14 -2.63
C ARG A 280 3.58 -1.62 -2.52
N ARG A 281 2.82 -1.06 -1.57
CA ARG A 281 1.40 -1.39 -1.34
C ARG A 281 1.17 -2.91 -1.23
N PHE A 282 2.02 -3.62 -0.47
CA PHE A 282 1.96 -5.06 -0.30
C PHE A 282 0.61 -5.50 0.27
N PHE A 283 0.13 -4.86 1.34
CA PHE A 283 -1.12 -5.22 1.99
C PHE A 283 -2.34 -4.92 1.11
N CYS A 284 -2.33 -3.82 0.35
CA CYS A 284 -3.44 -3.49 -0.56
C CYS A 284 -3.65 -4.54 -1.68
N ASN A 285 -2.66 -5.40 -1.95
CA ASN A 285 -2.81 -6.51 -2.87
C ASN A 285 -3.53 -7.73 -2.27
N ILE A 286 -3.52 -7.88 -0.95
CA ILE A 286 -4.10 -9.04 -0.24
C ILE A 286 -5.30 -8.67 0.64
N CYS A 287 -5.56 -7.37 0.83
CA CYS A 287 -6.65 -6.87 1.65
C CYS A 287 -8.01 -7.36 1.12
N PRO A 288 -8.75 -8.20 1.87
CA PRO A 288 -10.02 -8.77 1.41
C PRO A 288 -11.07 -7.67 1.21
N LEU A 289 -11.13 -6.72 2.14
CA LEU A 289 -12.02 -5.58 2.08
C LEU A 289 -11.76 -4.67 0.86
N GLY A 290 -10.49 -4.38 0.58
CA GLY A 290 -10.12 -3.66 -0.64
C GLY A 290 -10.53 -4.43 -1.89
N TYR A 291 -10.40 -5.77 -1.89
CA TYR A 291 -10.83 -6.61 -3.00
C TYR A 291 -12.34 -6.56 -3.20
N LEU A 292 -13.13 -6.64 -2.12
CA LEU A 292 -14.58 -6.50 -2.13
C LEU A 292 -15.04 -5.20 -2.81
N ILE A 293 -14.51 -4.05 -2.39
CA ILE A 293 -14.80 -2.75 -3.04
C ILE A 293 -14.31 -2.72 -4.48
N GLY A 294 -13.17 -3.34 -4.75
CA GLY A 294 -12.60 -3.45 -6.09
C GLY A 294 -13.49 -4.22 -7.08
N LEU A 295 -14.28 -5.19 -6.62
CA LEU A 295 -15.23 -5.89 -7.49
C LEU A 295 -16.27 -4.91 -8.07
N GLY A 296 -16.64 -3.88 -7.32
CA GLY A 296 -17.49 -2.77 -7.75
C GLY A 296 -16.88 -1.77 -8.74
N HIS A 297 -15.65 -1.97 -9.24
CA HIS A 297 -15.00 -1.04 -10.18
C HIS A 297 -15.78 -0.80 -11.49
N ARG A 298 -16.70 -1.69 -11.87
CA ARG A 298 -17.53 -1.52 -13.08
C ARG A 298 -18.60 -0.45 -12.93
N ILE A 299 -19.09 -0.25 -11.70
CA ILE A 299 -20.12 0.74 -11.36
C ILE A 299 -19.53 2.03 -10.80
N SER A 300 -18.24 2.03 -10.41
CA SER A 300 -17.61 3.23 -9.86
C SER A 300 -17.48 4.38 -10.87
N LEU A 301 -17.69 5.61 -10.39
CA LEU A 301 -17.56 6.85 -11.16
C LEU A 301 -16.11 7.16 -11.54
N PHE A 302 -15.16 6.74 -10.70
CA PHE A 302 -13.73 6.87 -10.96
C PHE A 302 -13.25 5.84 -11.97
N ARG A 303 -12.73 6.30 -13.11
CA ARG A 303 -12.21 5.43 -14.19
C ARG A 303 -10.88 5.93 -14.73
N ILE A 304 -10.05 5.00 -15.20
CA ILE A 304 -8.85 5.29 -16.00
C ILE A 304 -9.19 5.06 -17.46
N LYS A 305 -9.16 6.14 -18.23
CA LYS A 305 -9.35 6.11 -19.67
C LYS A 305 -8.02 6.13 -20.39
N LYS A 306 -7.85 5.22 -21.35
CA LYS A 306 -6.68 5.12 -22.23
C LYS A 306 -7.09 5.56 -23.64
N ASP A 307 -6.22 6.37 -24.25
CA ASP A 307 -6.27 6.67 -25.67
C ASP A 307 -5.26 5.77 -26.38
N CYS A 308 -5.77 4.79 -27.12
CA CYS A 308 -4.95 3.77 -27.74
C CYS A 308 -4.19 4.27 -28.97
N GLN A 309 -4.62 5.38 -29.59
CA GLN A 309 -3.89 6.00 -30.69
C GLN A 309 -2.69 6.79 -30.20
N ALA A 310 -2.81 7.44 -29.04
CA ALA A 310 -1.72 8.20 -28.44
C ALA A 310 -0.70 7.33 -27.68
N CYS A 311 -1.00 6.05 -27.41
CA CYS A 311 -0.13 5.19 -26.61
C CYS A 311 0.96 4.52 -27.45
N THR A 312 2.23 4.73 -27.07
CA THR A 312 3.41 4.18 -27.76
C THR A 312 3.95 2.87 -27.15
N GLU A 313 3.27 2.29 -26.15
CA GLU A 313 3.74 1.08 -25.46
C GLU A 313 5.16 1.18 -24.88
N CYS A 314 5.53 2.36 -24.37
CA CYS A 314 6.83 2.54 -23.72
C CYS A 314 7.00 1.79 -22.37
N GLY A 315 5.95 1.18 -21.82
CA GLY A 315 6.00 0.43 -20.56
C GLY A 315 6.09 1.27 -19.27
N ALA A 316 6.31 2.59 -19.36
CA ALA A 316 6.48 3.47 -18.20
C ALA A 316 5.30 3.44 -17.20
N CYS A 317 4.07 3.28 -17.71
CA CYS A 317 2.88 3.18 -16.88
C CYS A 317 2.84 1.91 -16.01
N TYR A 318 3.37 0.79 -16.52
CA TYR A 318 3.41 -0.49 -15.81
C TYR A 318 4.49 -0.48 -14.72
N GLU A 319 5.67 0.06 -15.03
CA GLU A 319 6.76 0.20 -14.05
C GLU A 319 6.41 1.15 -12.90
N ALA A 320 5.66 2.21 -13.20
CA ALA A 320 5.19 3.16 -12.19
C ALA A 320 4.06 2.60 -11.30
N CYS A 321 3.33 1.56 -11.74
CA CYS A 321 2.13 1.11 -11.04
C CYS A 321 2.47 0.35 -9.74
N PRO A 322 2.06 0.85 -8.55
CA PRO A 322 2.33 0.17 -7.28
C PRO A 322 1.63 -1.20 -7.17
N MET A 323 0.52 -1.36 -7.88
CA MET A 323 -0.28 -2.59 -7.90
C MET A 323 0.16 -3.57 -9.00
N GLY A 324 1.09 -3.19 -9.89
CA GLY A 324 1.57 -4.04 -10.98
C GLY A 324 0.50 -4.40 -12.01
N ILE A 325 -0.35 -3.46 -12.38
CA ILE A 325 -1.48 -3.68 -13.31
C ILE A 325 -0.97 -3.65 -14.75
N LYS A 326 -0.73 -4.83 -15.33
CA LYS A 326 -0.22 -4.97 -16.70
C LYS A 326 -1.19 -4.52 -17.78
N THR A 327 -2.50 -4.66 -17.53
CA THR A 327 -3.53 -4.34 -18.53
C THR A 327 -3.48 -2.89 -18.99
N ILE A 328 -3.03 -1.96 -18.13
CA ILE A 328 -2.84 -0.54 -18.50
C ILE A 328 -1.83 -0.41 -19.66
N TYR A 329 -0.79 -1.25 -19.66
CA TYR A 329 0.22 -1.29 -20.70
C TYR A 329 -0.27 -2.05 -21.94
N THR A 330 -0.78 -3.27 -21.78
CA THR A 330 -1.07 -4.18 -22.91
C THR A 330 -2.40 -3.95 -23.63
N GLU A 331 -3.39 -3.35 -22.99
CA GLU A 331 -4.72 -3.18 -23.58
C GLU A 331 -4.70 -2.11 -24.68
N ARG A 332 -5.17 -2.45 -25.89
CA ARG A 332 -5.18 -1.57 -27.07
C ARG A 332 -6.56 -1.31 -27.66
N GLU A 333 -7.58 -2.05 -27.25
CA GLU A 333 -8.91 -1.91 -27.83
C GLU A 333 -9.83 -1.13 -26.90
N LYS A 334 -9.72 -1.40 -25.59
CA LYS A 334 -10.62 -0.82 -24.61
C LYS A 334 -10.16 0.56 -24.17
N ARG A 335 -11.05 1.54 -24.34
CA ARG A 335 -10.89 2.89 -23.76
C ARG A 335 -10.85 2.87 -22.23
N ASP A 336 -11.47 1.89 -21.59
CA ASP A 336 -11.46 1.74 -20.14
C ASP A 336 -10.49 0.62 -19.73
N VAL A 337 -9.44 1.01 -19.01
CA VAL A 337 -8.40 0.08 -18.54
C VAL A 337 -8.44 -0.13 -17.02
N THR A 338 -9.53 0.33 -16.38
CA THR A 338 -9.73 0.20 -14.94
C THR A 338 -9.91 -1.27 -14.58
N THR A 339 -9.20 -1.72 -13.55
CA THR A 339 -9.32 -3.09 -13.03
C THR A 339 -9.67 -3.06 -11.55
N ALA A 340 -10.20 -4.18 -11.05
CA ALA A 340 -10.56 -4.34 -9.63
C ALA A 340 -9.39 -4.10 -8.65
N ASP A 341 -8.14 -4.22 -9.10
CA ASP A 341 -6.96 -3.98 -8.27
C ASP A 341 -6.53 -2.49 -8.24
N CYS A 342 -7.07 -1.65 -9.13
CA CYS A 342 -6.63 -0.28 -9.27
C CYS A 342 -7.05 0.59 -8.08
N ILE A 343 -6.06 1.17 -7.38
CA ILE A 343 -6.27 2.08 -6.24
C ILE A 343 -6.42 3.55 -6.65
N MET A 344 -6.57 3.83 -7.96
CA MET A 344 -6.73 5.17 -8.52
C MET A 344 -5.65 6.21 -8.14
N CYS A 345 -4.43 5.78 -7.77
CA CYS A 345 -3.35 6.67 -7.31
C CYS A 345 -2.80 7.65 -8.37
N GLY A 346 -3.08 7.43 -9.66
CA GLY A 346 -2.68 8.33 -10.76
C GLY A 346 -1.21 8.27 -11.20
N GLU A 347 -0.39 7.36 -10.66
CA GLU A 347 1.06 7.31 -10.98
C GLU A 347 1.35 6.89 -12.41
N CYS A 348 0.49 6.04 -12.99
CA CYS A 348 0.57 5.68 -14.40
C CYS A 348 0.36 6.89 -15.33
N ILE A 349 -0.42 7.89 -14.91
CA ILE A 349 -0.69 9.11 -15.69
C ILE A 349 0.47 10.10 -15.55
N ASP A 350 0.99 10.29 -14.32
CA ASP A 350 2.10 11.21 -14.04
C ASP A 350 3.40 10.80 -14.77
N LYS A 351 3.64 9.49 -14.88
CA LYS A 351 4.84 8.93 -15.51
C LYS A 351 4.70 8.62 -16.99
N CYS A 352 3.54 8.91 -17.59
CA CYS A 352 3.34 8.69 -19.02
C CYS A 352 4.03 9.81 -19.83
N PRO A 353 4.94 9.48 -20.77
CA PRO A 353 5.60 10.49 -21.61
C PRO A 353 4.68 11.02 -22.72
N GLU A 354 3.65 10.27 -23.09
CA GLU A 354 2.74 10.61 -24.18
C GLU A 354 1.63 11.56 -23.73
N ASN A 355 1.30 12.52 -24.59
CA ASN A 355 0.24 13.49 -24.32
C ASN A 355 -1.13 12.82 -24.41
N LYS A 356 -1.98 13.04 -23.40
CA LYS A 356 -3.39 12.59 -23.35
C LYS A 356 -3.61 11.07 -23.50
N ALA A 357 -2.54 10.26 -23.55
CA ALA A 357 -2.61 8.80 -23.68
C ALA A 357 -3.31 8.11 -22.51
N LEU A 358 -3.20 8.67 -21.30
CA LEU A 358 -3.92 8.21 -20.11
C LEU A 358 -4.60 9.39 -19.42
N ALA A 359 -5.81 9.15 -18.92
CA ALA A 359 -6.56 10.14 -18.15
C ALA A 359 -7.36 9.48 -17.02
N MET A 360 -7.48 10.19 -15.90
CA MET A 360 -8.41 9.87 -14.83
C MET A 360 -9.70 10.63 -15.07
N SER A 361 -10.82 9.92 -14.91
CA SER A 361 -12.16 10.45 -15.11
C SER A 361 -13.03 10.23 -13.87
N PHE A 362 -13.90 11.19 -13.59
CA PHE A 362 -14.96 11.11 -12.58
C PHE A 362 -16.28 11.42 -13.29
N GLY A 363 -17.22 10.48 -13.29
CA GLY A 363 -18.54 10.68 -13.93
C GLY A 363 -18.47 11.07 -15.42
N GLY A 364 -17.43 10.64 -16.14
CA GLY A 364 -17.18 10.99 -17.55
C GLY A 364 -16.31 12.24 -17.76
N LEU A 365 -16.18 13.11 -16.76
CA LEU A 365 -15.30 14.29 -16.83
C LEU A 365 -13.85 13.88 -16.64
N ARG A 366 -12.95 14.26 -17.56
CA ARG A 366 -11.51 13.94 -17.48
C ARG A 366 -10.74 15.07 -16.79
N PHE A 367 -10.45 14.93 -15.50
CA PHE A 367 -9.81 15.99 -14.70
C PHE A 367 -8.27 15.89 -14.64
N TYR A 368 -7.70 14.69 -14.77
CA TYR A 368 -6.24 14.51 -14.73
C TYR A 368 -5.76 13.75 -15.97
N LYS A 369 -4.85 14.36 -16.76
CA LYS A 369 -4.42 13.84 -18.06
C LYS A 369 -2.90 13.77 -18.13
N ALA A 370 -2.39 12.76 -18.83
CA ALA A 370 -0.98 12.62 -19.13
C ALA A 370 -0.52 13.81 -20.01
N SER A 371 0.64 14.37 -19.69
CA SER A 371 1.23 15.45 -20.46
C SER A 371 2.74 15.30 -20.54
N ARG A 372 3.26 15.30 -21.76
CA ARG A 372 4.68 15.30 -22.08
C ARG A 372 5.39 16.49 -21.44
N LYS A 373 4.75 17.66 -21.36
CA LYS A 373 5.33 18.85 -20.70
C LYS A 373 5.56 18.58 -19.21
N THR A 374 4.59 17.97 -18.53
CA THR A 374 4.70 17.59 -17.11
C THR A 374 5.83 16.59 -16.90
N PHE A 375 5.87 15.55 -17.74
CA PHE A 375 6.91 14.51 -17.73
C PHE A 375 8.32 15.10 -17.93
N MET A 376 8.53 15.84 -19.03
CA MET A 376 9.83 16.42 -19.39
C MET A 376 10.32 17.47 -18.40
N SER A 377 9.41 18.24 -17.81
CA SER A 377 9.77 19.23 -16.79
C SER A 377 10.28 18.58 -15.49
N GLY A 378 9.87 17.34 -15.19
CA GLY A 378 10.48 16.53 -14.13
C GLY A 378 11.95 16.22 -14.42
N HIS A 379 12.25 15.77 -15.64
CA HIS A 379 13.62 15.47 -16.08
C HIS A 379 14.55 16.68 -16.07
N LYS A 380 14.14 17.82 -16.66
CA LYS A 380 14.95 19.06 -16.69
C LYS A 380 15.32 19.56 -15.29
N LYS A 381 14.42 19.41 -14.31
CA LYS A 381 14.67 19.82 -12.91
C LYS A 381 15.72 18.93 -12.25
N ASN A 382 15.62 17.61 -12.46
CA ASN A 382 16.58 16.65 -11.95
C ASN A 382 17.97 16.88 -12.55
N GLU A 383 18.04 17.13 -13.86
CA GLU A 383 19.28 17.45 -14.57
C GLU A 383 19.95 18.73 -14.01
N LYS A 384 19.19 19.82 -13.85
CA LYS A 384 19.69 21.07 -13.24
C LYS A 384 20.22 20.85 -11.81
N ARG A 385 19.54 20.02 -11.01
CA ARG A 385 19.97 19.71 -9.64
C ARG A 385 21.27 18.88 -9.64
N LEU A 386 21.39 17.90 -10.54
CA LEU A 386 22.61 17.11 -10.67
C LEU A 386 23.79 18.00 -11.05
N LYS A 387 23.61 18.89 -12.04
CA LYS A 387 24.63 19.89 -12.42
C LYS A 387 25.06 20.78 -11.24
N ARG A 388 24.12 21.22 -10.38
CA ARG A 388 24.46 21.98 -9.15
C ARG A 388 25.24 21.16 -8.13
N LEU A 389 24.92 19.87 -7.96
CA LEU A 389 25.63 18.99 -7.02
C LEU A 389 27.04 18.69 -7.49
N ILE A 390 27.25 18.49 -8.80
CA ILE A 390 28.57 18.30 -9.41
C ILE A 390 29.43 19.55 -9.17
N ARG A 391 28.92 20.74 -9.52
CA ARG A 391 29.64 22.01 -9.27
C ARG A 391 30.00 22.24 -7.80
N LYS A 392 29.13 21.83 -6.87
CA LYS A 392 29.39 21.94 -5.42
C LYS A 392 30.48 20.96 -4.96
N ARG A 393 30.57 19.78 -5.57
CA ARG A 393 31.67 18.83 -5.31
C ARG A 393 32.98 19.34 -5.87
N GLU A 394 32.99 19.80 -7.13
CA GLU A 394 34.18 20.38 -7.77
C GLU A 394 34.75 21.55 -6.92
N LYS A 395 33.88 22.43 -6.42
CA LYS A 395 34.29 23.55 -5.55
C LYS A 395 34.82 23.12 -4.17
N ASN A 396 34.36 21.97 -3.66
CA ASN A 396 34.82 21.42 -2.38
C ASN A 396 36.11 20.61 -2.54
N GLU A 397 36.46 20.15 -3.75
CA GLU A 397 37.71 19.45 -4.05
C GLU A 397 38.83 20.43 -4.43
N SER A 398 38.49 21.66 -4.85
CA SER A 398 39.43 22.74 -5.17
C SER A 398 39.84 23.63 -3.98
N ASN A 399 39.20 23.45 -2.82
CA ASN A 399 39.49 24.13 -1.55
C ASN A 399 40.05 23.11 -0.56
#